data_AF-A0A5D9C8A9-F1
#
_entry.id   AF-A0A5D9C8A9-F1
#
_cell.length_a   1.000
_cell.length_b   1.000
_cell.length_c   1.000
_cell.angle_alpha   90.00
_cell.angle_beta   90.00
_cell.angle_gamma   90.00
#
_symmetry.space_group_name_H-M   'P 1'
#
loop_
_entity.id
_entity.type
_entity.pdbx_description
1 polymer ?
#
loop_
_entity_poly.entity_id
_entity_poly.type
_entity_poly.pdbx_seq_one_letter_code
_entity_poly.pdbx_strand_id
1 'polypeptide(L)'
;MLCLPPRGKPLATRAPARQHPPQDRIEESDMSTTPSIDFTTRGPSETIWERAEVEAAFQRFWHEGCVKEDWNAWLDSFTPDVDYVDHFWGPLKGREEVSIWIEAVMKGVPEVYTVLDWYTIDNDVVVFHCQNRRDNPNYGKPGETGPAYWDFPGLSVLRYAGDGRFCSEEDYWDRSGARKTAIEYAAACERAGAHTKESRTLRGYWPVSPAWARIDEAPAPSWSGRTDVPSITKPAELRALLGRE
;
A
#
# COMPACT_ATOMS: atom_id res chain seq x y z
N MET A 1 3.79 52.06 -67.77
CA MET A 1 4.82 51.37 -66.95
C MET A 1 4.09 50.38 -66.06
N LEU A 2 3.86 49.16 -66.58
CA LEU A 2 3.15 48.08 -65.88
C LEU A 2 4.13 47.39 -64.94
N CYS A 3 3.92 47.49 -63.63
CA CYS A 3 4.67 46.74 -62.64
C CYS A 3 3.94 45.42 -62.31
N LEU A 4 4.63 44.32 -62.58
CA LEU A 4 4.26 42.93 -62.32
C LEU A 4 3.99 42.66 -60.83
N PRO A 5 3.11 41.69 -60.49
CA PRO A 5 2.91 41.25 -59.11
C PRO A 5 4.09 40.41 -58.59
N PRO A 6 4.40 40.43 -57.28
CA PRO A 6 5.52 39.71 -56.70
C PRO A 6 5.28 38.20 -56.62
N ARG A 7 6.36 37.47 -56.88
CA ARG A 7 6.49 36.01 -56.94
C ARG A 7 6.07 35.32 -55.63
N GLY A 8 5.31 34.23 -55.77
CA GLY A 8 4.87 33.37 -54.66
C GLY A 8 6.04 32.76 -53.89
N LYS A 9 5.88 32.66 -52.57
CA LYS A 9 6.80 31.95 -51.68
C LYS A 9 6.67 30.43 -51.91
N PRO A 10 7.78 29.68 -51.91
CA PRO A 10 7.73 28.23 -52.06
C PRO A 10 7.08 27.56 -50.84
N LEU A 11 6.29 26.52 -51.12
CA LEU A 11 5.65 25.63 -50.14
C LEU A 11 6.74 25.00 -49.25
N ALA A 12 6.64 25.16 -47.93
CA ALA A 12 7.55 24.50 -47.00
C ALA A 12 7.37 22.98 -47.09
N THR A 13 8.48 22.28 -47.35
CA THR A 13 8.60 20.83 -47.35
C THR A 13 8.27 20.28 -45.96
N ARG A 14 7.28 19.40 -45.92
CA ARG A 14 6.82 18.67 -44.73
C ARG A 14 7.98 17.81 -44.21
N ALA A 15 8.40 18.04 -42.97
CA ALA A 15 9.40 17.20 -42.30
C ALA A 15 8.91 15.74 -42.21
N PRO A 16 9.78 14.74 -42.38
CA PRO A 16 9.39 13.34 -42.25
C PRO A 16 8.95 13.04 -40.81
N ALA A 17 7.91 12.22 -40.68
CA ALA A 17 7.42 11.74 -39.41
C ALA A 17 8.55 11.04 -38.64
N ARG A 18 8.77 11.44 -37.38
CA ARG A 18 9.63 10.68 -36.46
C ARG A 18 9.03 9.29 -36.29
N GLN A 19 9.70 8.28 -36.81
CA GLN A 19 9.41 6.89 -36.49
C GLN A 19 9.57 6.73 -34.98
N HIS A 20 8.50 6.33 -34.30
CA HIS A 20 8.62 5.87 -32.92
C HIS A 20 9.45 4.59 -32.92
N PRO A 21 10.36 4.39 -31.95
CA PRO A 21 10.99 3.10 -31.79
C PRO A 21 9.91 2.04 -31.57
N PRO A 22 10.12 0.79 -32.01
CA PRO A 22 9.16 -0.28 -31.75
C PRO A 22 8.92 -0.33 -30.24
N GLN A 23 7.64 -0.27 -29.85
CA GLN A 23 7.26 -0.58 -28.48
C GLN A 23 7.71 -2.01 -28.25
N ASP A 24 8.70 -2.21 -27.38
CA ASP A 24 9.05 -3.53 -26.90
C ASP A 24 7.75 -4.14 -26.39
N ARG A 25 7.29 -5.17 -27.10
CA ARG A 25 6.18 -6.02 -26.68
C ARG A 25 6.58 -6.52 -25.30
N ILE A 26 5.89 -6.04 -24.27
CA ILE A 26 5.93 -6.67 -22.95
C ILE A 26 5.56 -8.12 -23.23
N GLU A 27 6.54 -9.02 -23.15
CA GLU A 27 6.25 -10.44 -23.17
C GLU A 27 5.26 -10.68 -22.03
N GLU A 28 4.08 -11.19 -22.37
CA GLU A 28 3.12 -11.72 -21.42
C GLU A 28 3.81 -12.89 -20.70
N SER A 29 4.61 -12.57 -19.68
CA SER A 29 5.13 -13.55 -18.76
C SER A 29 3.95 -14.02 -17.93
N ASP A 30 3.39 -15.16 -18.37
CA ASP A 30 2.56 -16.11 -17.64
C ASP A 30 2.04 -15.60 -16.27
N MET A 31 0.85 -14.99 -16.27
CA MET A 31 0.14 -14.62 -15.04
C MET A 31 -0.35 -15.84 -14.24
N SER A 32 -0.06 -17.08 -14.63
CA SER A 32 -0.70 -18.28 -14.06
C SER A 32 -0.06 -18.87 -12.80
N THR A 33 0.94 -18.21 -12.19
CA THR A 33 1.58 -18.74 -10.96
C THR A 33 1.77 -17.70 -9.85
N THR A 34 0.90 -16.70 -9.76
CA THR A 34 0.86 -15.89 -8.53
C THR A 34 0.11 -16.70 -7.46
N PRO A 35 0.73 -17.05 -6.32
CA PRO A 35 0.00 -17.73 -5.25
C PRO A 35 -1.08 -16.78 -4.73
N SER A 36 -2.34 -17.08 -5.04
CA SER A 36 -3.52 -16.48 -4.42
C SER A 36 -4.03 -17.40 -3.33
N ILE A 37 -4.76 -16.88 -2.35
CA ILE A 37 -5.56 -17.75 -1.50
C ILE A 37 -6.67 -18.29 -2.38
N ASP A 38 -6.73 -19.61 -2.52
CA ASP A 38 -7.80 -20.22 -3.29
C ASP A 38 -9.11 -20.13 -2.49
N PHE A 39 -9.80 -19.01 -2.64
CA PHE A 39 -11.15 -18.81 -2.11
C PHE A 39 -12.18 -19.75 -2.75
N THR A 40 -11.82 -20.51 -3.79
CA THR A 40 -12.73 -21.51 -4.37
C THR A 40 -12.66 -22.86 -3.64
N THR A 41 -11.54 -23.20 -2.98
CA THR A 41 -11.45 -24.42 -2.16
C THR A 41 -12.09 -24.26 -0.79
N ARG A 42 -12.08 -23.06 -0.20
CA ARG A 42 -12.98 -22.69 0.91
C ARG A 42 -14.22 -22.02 0.31
N GLY A 43 -15.21 -22.84 -0.05
CA GLY A 43 -16.54 -22.35 -0.43
C GLY A 43 -17.14 -21.40 0.62
N PRO A 44 -18.29 -20.76 0.32
CA PRO A 44 -18.94 -19.86 1.26
C PRO A 44 -19.06 -20.51 2.64
N SER A 45 -18.77 -19.74 3.70
CA SER A 45 -18.91 -20.25 5.07
C SER A 45 -20.32 -20.81 5.27
N GLU A 46 -20.40 -22.07 5.70
CA GLU A 46 -21.66 -22.71 6.12
C GLU A 46 -22.21 -22.08 7.43
N THR A 47 -21.37 -21.31 8.13
CA THR A 47 -21.76 -20.52 9.30
C THR A 47 -22.14 -19.11 8.87
N ILE A 48 -23.32 -18.68 9.30
CA ILE A 48 -23.78 -17.29 9.17
C ILE A 48 -23.31 -16.50 10.39
N TRP A 49 -22.59 -15.40 10.15
CA TRP A 49 -22.09 -14.51 11.18
C TRP A 49 -22.95 -13.25 11.28
N GLU A 50 -23.12 -12.75 12.51
CA GLU A 50 -23.74 -11.45 12.72
C GLU A 50 -22.84 -10.35 12.15
N ARG A 51 -23.35 -9.55 11.20
CA ARG A 51 -22.56 -8.50 10.53
C ARG A 51 -21.90 -7.54 11.53
N ALA A 52 -22.57 -7.25 12.64
CA ALA A 52 -22.05 -6.37 13.69
C ALA A 52 -20.81 -6.96 14.40
N GLU A 53 -20.75 -8.28 14.56
CA GLU A 53 -19.60 -8.98 15.15
C GLU A 53 -18.38 -8.88 14.21
N VAL A 54 -18.59 -9.15 12.92
CA VAL A 54 -17.54 -9.06 11.89
C VAL A 54 -17.04 -7.63 11.72
N GLU A 55 -17.95 -6.65 11.75
CA GLU A 55 -17.59 -5.24 11.69
C GLU A 55 -16.78 -4.78 12.91
N ALA A 56 -17.12 -5.26 14.11
CA ALA A 56 -16.34 -4.97 15.31
C ALA A 56 -14.93 -5.58 15.22
N ALA A 57 -14.80 -6.80 14.68
CA ALA A 57 -13.52 -7.43 14.41
C ALA A 57 -12.68 -6.61 13.41
N PHE A 58 -13.30 -6.15 12.32
CA PHE A 58 -12.64 -5.32 11.30
C PHE A 58 -12.20 -3.96 11.84
N GLN A 59 -13.06 -3.28 12.61
CA GLN A 59 -12.69 -1.99 13.22
C GLN A 59 -11.52 -2.15 14.19
N ARG A 60 -11.47 -3.23 14.97
CA ARG A 60 -10.32 -3.55 15.83
C ARG A 60 -9.06 -3.80 15.00
N PHE A 61 -9.16 -4.64 13.98
CA PHE A 61 -8.07 -4.92 13.04
C PHE A 61 -7.48 -3.62 12.47
N TRP A 62 -8.34 -2.77 11.91
CA TRP A 62 -7.91 -1.50 11.31
C TRP A 62 -7.30 -0.57 12.34
N HIS A 63 -7.91 -0.48 13.53
CA HIS A 63 -7.44 0.42 14.57
C HIS A 63 -6.08 0.01 15.14
N GLU A 64 -5.83 -1.27 15.40
CA GLU A 64 -4.54 -1.71 15.92
C GLU A 64 -3.43 -1.63 14.86
N GLY A 65 -3.69 -2.03 13.62
CA GLY A 65 -2.67 -2.05 12.56
C GLY A 65 -2.52 -0.72 11.82
N CYS A 66 -3.61 -0.22 11.23
CA CYS A 66 -3.57 0.93 10.33
C CYS A 66 -3.53 2.28 11.05
N VAL A 67 -4.10 2.35 12.27
CA VAL A 67 -4.19 3.60 13.03
C VAL A 67 -3.08 3.71 14.07
N LYS A 68 -2.98 2.73 14.97
CA LYS A 68 -1.94 2.72 16.02
C LYS A 68 -0.57 2.27 15.53
N GLU A 69 -0.51 1.53 14.42
CA GLU A 69 0.71 0.86 13.95
C GLU A 69 1.31 -0.06 15.02
N ASP A 70 0.45 -0.64 15.88
CA ASP A 70 0.82 -1.65 16.88
C ASP A 70 0.67 -3.04 16.25
N TRP A 71 1.70 -3.46 15.53
CA TRP A 71 1.70 -4.73 14.81
C TRP A 71 1.62 -5.94 15.73
N ASN A 72 2.04 -5.82 17.00
CA ASN A 72 1.91 -6.89 17.98
C ASN A 72 0.45 -7.08 18.41
N ALA A 73 -0.24 -5.99 18.74
CA ALA A 73 -1.67 -6.04 19.06
C ALA A 73 -2.52 -6.41 17.84
N TRP A 74 -2.12 -5.97 16.65
CA TRP A 74 -2.78 -6.28 15.38
C TRP A 74 -2.83 -7.78 15.10
N LEU A 75 -1.78 -8.53 15.43
CA LEU A 75 -1.73 -9.99 15.22
C LEU A 75 -2.82 -10.77 15.97
N ASP A 76 -3.38 -10.20 17.05
CA ASP A 76 -4.52 -10.81 17.76
C ASP A 76 -5.83 -10.77 16.99
N SER A 77 -5.86 -10.02 15.88
CA SER A 77 -6.94 -10.03 14.90
C SER A 77 -6.92 -11.27 14.00
N PHE A 78 -5.87 -12.09 14.02
CA PHE A 78 -5.79 -13.29 13.19
C PHE A 78 -5.95 -14.59 13.98
N THR A 79 -6.30 -15.70 13.35
CA THR A 79 -6.11 -17.02 13.97
C THR A 79 -4.61 -17.37 14.06
N PRO A 80 -4.18 -18.22 14.99
CA PRO A 80 -2.77 -18.62 15.08
C PRO A 80 -2.18 -19.20 13.79
N ASP A 81 -3.02 -19.85 12.99
CA ASP A 81 -2.73 -20.57 11.76
C ASP A 81 -3.11 -19.81 10.48
N VAL A 82 -3.31 -18.49 10.57
CA VAL A 82 -3.73 -17.61 9.45
C VAL A 82 -2.98 -17.88 8.15
N ASP A 83 -3.70 -17.88 7.04
CA ASP A 83 -3.14 -17.86 5.69
C ASP A 83 -3.11 -16.42 5.18
N TYR A 84 -1.91 -15.86 4.98
CA TYR A 84 -1.76 -14.48 4.50
C TYR A 84 -1.08 -14.49 3.14
N VAL A 85 -1.57 -13.69 2.21
CA VAL A 85 -0.95 -13.49 0.89
C VAL A 85 -0.84 -12.02 0.59
N ASP A 86 0.38 -11.53 0.38
CA ASP A 86 0.61 -10.28 -0.33
C ASP A 86 1.16 -10.60 -1.72
N HIS A 87 0.55 -10.04 -2.76
CA HIS A 87 0.88 -10.38 -4.16
C HIS A 87 2.28 -9.94 -4.62
N PHE A 88 2.99 -9.15 -3.82
CA PHE A 88 4.38 -8.79 -4.04
C PHE A 88 5.34 -9.56 -3.13
N TRP A 89 5.00 -9.72 -1.85
CA TRP A 89 5.85 -10.38 -0.85
C TRP A 89 5.73 -11.91 -0.85
N GLY A 90 4.60 -12.44 -1.31
CA GLY A 90 4.29 -13.86 -1.36
C GLY A 90 3.48 -14.35 -0.15
N PRO A 91 3.28 -15.68 -0.04
CA PRO A 91 2.47 -16.29 1.02
C PRO A 91 3.23 -16.35 2.35
N LEU A 92 2.49 -16.15 3.44
CA LEU A 92 2.93 -16.27 4.83
C LEU A 92 1.95 -17.17 5.58
N LYS A 93 2.48 -18.01 6.47
CA LYS A 93 1.71 -18.98 7.24
C LYS A 93 1.86 -18.73 8.74
N GLY A 94 0.73 -18.52 9.40
CA GLY A 94 0.63 -18.28 10.82
C GLY A 94 1.11 -16.90 11.25
N ARG A 95 0.79 -16.54 12.49
CA ARG A 95 1.09 -15.20 13.03
C ARG A 95 2.59 -14.89 13.09
N GLU A 96 3.45 -15.90 13.23
CA GLU A 96 4.90 -15.72 13.35
C GLU A 96 5.50 -15.14 12.07
N GLU A 97 5.20 -15.72 10.91
CA GLU A 97 5.70 -15.21 9.64
C GLU A 97 5.10 -13.85 9.29
N VAL A 98 3.81 -13.66 9.58
CA VAL A 98 3.12 -12.37 9.41
C VAL A 98 3.77 -11.30 10.28
N SER A 99 4.11 -11.61 11.54
CA SER A 99 4.80 -10.70 12.46
C SER A 99 6.17 -10.27 11.94
N ILE A 100 6.99 -11.22 11.47
CA ILE A 100 8.32 -10.93 10.93
C ILE A 100 8.21 -10.01 9.73
N TRP A 101 7.27 -10.31 8.83
CA TRP A 101 7.04 -9.54 7.62
C TRP A 101 6.57 -8.12 7.91
N ILE A 102 5.45 -7.95 8.62
CA ILE A 102 4.79 -6.66 8.73
C ILE A 102 5.66 -5.63 9.47
N GLU A 103 6.33 -6.03 10.55
CA GLU A 103 7.22 -5.13 11.28
C GLU A 103 8.42 -4.71 10.42
N ALA A 104 9.01 -5.66 9.68
CA ALA A 104 10.19 -5.38 8.85
C ALA A 104 9.88 -4.49 7.64
N VAL A 105 8.72 -4.70 7.00
CA VAL A 105 8.25 -3.89 5.87
C VAL A 105 7.90 -2.49 6.33
N MET A 106 7.07 -2.34 7.36
CA MET A 106 6.62 -1.03 7.83
C MET A 106 7.79 -0.22 8.40
N LYS A 107 8.79 -0.88 9.01
CA LYS A 107 10.05 -0.23 9.38
C LYS A 107 10.89 0.18 8.16
N GLY A 108 10.79 -0.52 7.03
CA GLY A 108 11.46 -0.22 5.77
C GLY A 108 10.87 0.96 5.01
N VAL A 109 9.57 1.18 5.13
CA VAL A 109 8.83 2.31 4.54
C VAL A 109 8.08 3.13 5.60
N PRO A 110 8.78 3.69 6.62
CA PRO A 110 8.16 4.30 7.80
C PRO A 110 7.22 5.47 7.48
N GLU A 111 7.39 6.08 6.31
CA GLU A 111 6.52 7.14 5.82
C GLU A 111 5.13 6.69 5.37
N VAL A 112 4.94 5.41 5.07
CA VAL A 112 3.67 4.89 4.56
C VAL A 112 2.72 4.60 5.71
N TYR A 113 1.47 5.06 5.58
CA TYR A 113 0.33 4.65 6.40
C TYR A 113 -0.89 4.47 5.51
N THR A 114 -1.91 3.76 5.99
CA THR A 114 -3.11 3.48 5.20
C THR A 114 -4.28 4.37 5.60
N VAL A 115 -5.01 4.85 4.59
CA VAL A 115 -6.22 5.65 4.76
C VAL A 115 -7.41 4.86 4.23
N LEU A 116 -8.44 4.65 5.06
CA LEU A 116 -9.63 3.90 4.69
C LEU A 116 -10.51 4.72 3.75
N ASP A 117 -10.84 4.17 2.58
CA ASP A 117 -11.80 4.79 1.66
C ASP A 117 -13.19 4.17 1.83
N TRP A 118 -13.27 2.85 1.76
CA TRP A 118 -14.52 2.10 1.93
C TRP A 118 -14.23 0.64 2.30
N TYR A 119 -15.24 -0.02 2.85
CA TYR A 119 -15.24 -1.48 3.05
C TYR A 119 -16.66 -2.02 2.89
N THR A 120 -16.75 -3.31 2.60
CA THR A 120 -18.01 -4.08 2.59
C THR A 120 -17.83 -5.35 3.39
N ILE A 121 -18.94 -5.85 3.92
CA ILE A 121 -18.99 -7.10 4.67
C ILE A 121 -20.08 -7.96 4.06
N ASP A 122 -19.71 -9.16 3.63
CA ASP A 122 -20.63 -10.21 3.19
C ASP A 122 -20.35 -11.48 3.99
N ASN A 123 -21.20 -11.77 4.96
CA ASN A 123 -21.02 -12.84 5.93
C ASN A 123 -19.62 -12.84 6.59
N ASP A 124 -18.78 -13.82 6.27
CA ASP A 124 -17.42 -13.97 6.77
C ASP A 124 -16.37 -13.20 5.96
N VAL A 125 -16.75 -12.52 4.88
CA VAL A 125 -15.79 -11.82 4.01
C VAL A 125 -15.86 -10.33 4.27
N VAL A 126 -14.70 -9.71 4.52
CA VAL A 126 -14.55 -8.26 4.52
C VAL A 126 -13.65 -7.88 3.36
N VAL A 127 -14.13 -6.98 2.49
CA VAL A 127 -13.31 -6.38 1.44
C VAL A 127 -13.18 -4.91 1.75
N PHE A 128 -11.94 -4.40 1.78
CA PHE A 128 -11.70 -2.98 2.00
C PHE A 128 -10.75 -2.41 0.97
N HIS A 129 -10.93 -1.13 0.68
CA HIS A 129 -10.03 -0.34 -0.14
C HIS A 129 -9.41 0.77 0.69
N CYS A 130 -8.12 1.00 0.46
CA CYS A 130 -7.36 2.03 1.14
C CYS A 130 -6.42 2.77 0.19
N GLN A 131 -6.02 3.97 0.59
CA GLN A 131 -4.84 4.63 0.02
C GLN A 131 -3.63 4.34 0.92
N ASN A 132 -2.53 3.91 0.31
CA ASN A 132 -1.22 3.94 0.97
C ASN A 132 -0.63 5.34 0.78
N ARG A 133 -0.55 6.09 1.87
CA ARG A 133 -0.27 7.52 1.88
C ARG A 133 1.13 7.83 2.40
N ARG A 134 1.76 8.82 1.77
CA ARG A 134 2.98 9.50 2.24
C ARG A 134 2.66 10.98 2.37
N ASP A 135 2.73 11.53 3.57
CA ASP A 135 2.49 12.96 3.78
C ASP A 135 3.62 13.82 3.23
N ASN A 136 3.33 15.06 2.85
CA ASN A 136 4.35 16.02 2.51
C ASN A 136 5.39 16.13 3.65
N PRO A 137 6.71 15.99 3.40
CA PRO A 137 7.73 16.14 4.43
C PRO A 137 7.83 17.57 5.00
N ASN A 138 7.10 18.54 4.41
CA ASN A 138 6.91 19.89 4.93
C ASN A 138 5.56 20.10 5.62
N TYR A 139 4.77 19.05 5.86
CA TYR A 139 3.53 19.15 6.62
C TYR A 139 3.73 19.94 7.92
N GLY A 140 2.86 20.92 8.14
CA GLY A 140 2.88 21.75 9.36
C GLY A 140 4.05 22.73 9.45
N LYS A 141 4.93 22.81 8.44
CA LYS A 141 6.02 23.79 8.38
C LYS A 141 5.56 25.08 7.68
N PRO A 142 6.05 26.26 8.10
CA PRO A 142 5.78 27.51 7.39
C PRO A 142 6.20 27.43 5.92
N GLY A 143 5.32 27.86 5.02
CA GLY A 143 5.60 27.83 3.59
C GLY A 143 5.64 26.42 3.01
N GLU A 144 4.81 25.50 3.51
CA GLU A 144 4.58 24.20 2.89
C GLU A 144 4.34 24.35 1.38
N THR A 145 5.09 23.58 0.59
CA THR A 145 5.03 23.60 -0.88
C THR A 145 4.95 22.17 -1.43
N GLY A 146 4.34 22.03 -2.60
CA GLY A 146 4.10 20.72 -3.22
C GLY A 146 2.71 20.16 -2.89
N PRO A 147 2.42 18.92 -3.31
CA PRO A 147 1.16 18.26 -2.97
C PRO A 147 1.08 17.99 -1.47
N ALA A 148 -0.13 17.88 -0.90
CA ALA A 148 -0.32 17.53 0.50
C ALA A 148 0.22 16.12 0.82
N TYR A 149 0.09 15.18 -0.11
CA TYR A 149 0.51 13.79 0.06
C TYR A 149 0.68 13.10 -1.30
N TRP A 150 1.26 11.90 -1.28
CA TRP A 150 1.32 10.96 -2.40
C TRP A 150 0.64 9.65 -2.01
N ASP A 151 -0.35 9.25 -2.81
CA ASP A 151 -1.14 8.04 -2.59
C ASP A 151 -0.89 7.00 -3.68
N PHE A 152 -1.00 5.74 -3.31
CA PHE A 152 -1.23 4.63 -4.24
C PHE A 152 -2.29 3.67 -3.66
N PRO A 153 -3.24 3.18 -4.48
CA PRO A 153 -4.35 2.40 -3.98
C PRO A 153 -3.94 0.98 -3.56
N GLY A 154 -4.64 0.47 -2.55
CA GLY A 154 -4.62 -0.91 -2.09
C GLY A 154 -6.04 -1.45 -1.89
N LEU A 155 -6.17 -2.77 -1.96
CA LEU A 155 -7.40 -3.51 -1.68
C LEU A 155 -7.02 -4.81 -0.98
N SER A 156 -7.77 -5.16 0.06
CA SER A 156 -7.54 -6.39 0.81
C SER A 156 -8.83 -7.15 1.03
N VAL A 157 -8.70 -8.47 1.13
CA VAL A 157 -9.79 -9.41 1.39
C VAL A 157 -9.49 -10.22 2.64
N LEU A 158 -10.28 -10.00 3.69
CA LEU A 158 -10.19 -10.72 4.96
C LEU A 158 -11.28 -11.80 5.02
N ARG A 159 -10.98 -12.93 5.68
CA ARG A 159 -11.97 -13.97 6.00
C ARG A 159 -12.08 -14.22 7.49
N TYR A 160 -13.23 -13.90 8.06
CA TYR A 160 -13.59 -14.07 9.46
C TYR A 160 -13.76 -15.54 9.83
N ALA A 161 -13.36 -15.89 11.04
CA ALA A 161 -13.38 -17.27 11.54
C ALA A 161 -13.98 -17.41 12.95
N GLY A 162 -14.67 -16.37 13.44
CA GLY A 162 -15.21 -16.33 14.81
C GLY A 162 -14.25 -15.70 15.82
N ASP A 163 -14.74 -15.48 17.04
CA ASP A 163 -13.99 -14.95 18.18
C ASP A 163 -13.24 -13.63 17.91
N GLY A 164 -13.78 -12.80 17.02
CA GLY A 164 -13.17 -11.53 16.61
C GLY A 164 -11.95 -11.68 15.70
N ARG A 165 -11.72 -12.85 15.08
CA ARG A 165 -10.49 -13.17 14.34
C ARG A 165 -10.70 -13.51 12.88
N PHE A 166 -9.68 -13.24 12.07
CA PHE A 166 -9.59 -13.57 10.66
C PHE A 166 -8.64 -14.75 10.44
N CYS A 167 -9.06 -15.73 9.65
CA CYS A 167 -8.24 -16.89 9.27
C CYS A 167 -7.46 -16.68 7.97
N SER A 168 -7.75 -15.62 7.22
CA SER A 168 -6.96 -15.25 6.06
C SER A 168 -7.02 -13.77 5.73
N GLU A 169 -5.98 -13.29 5.04
CA GLU A 169 -5.92 -11.99 4.40
C GLU A 169 -5.20 -12.10 3.04
N GLU A 170 -5.72 -11.42 2.03
CA GLU A 170 -5.10 -11.30 0.72
C GLU A 170 -5.02 -9.84 0.26
N ASP A 171 -3.81 -9.37 -0.04
CA ASP A 171 -3.49 -7.97 -0.31
C ASP A 171 -3.09 -7.71 -1.75
N TYR A 172 -3.73 -6.70 -2.33
CA TYR A 172 -3.46 -6.16 -3.66
C TYR A 172 -3.12 -4.68 -3.55
N TRP A 173 -2.09 -4.22 -4.26
CA TRP A 173 -1.76 -2.80 -4.30
C TRP A 173 -1.10 -2.40 -5.63
N ASP A 174 -1.29 -1.14 -6.01
CA ASP A 174 -0.72 -0.61 -7.26
C ASP A 174 0.79 -0.46 -7.13
N ARG A 175 1.52 -1.50 -7.59
CA ARG A 175 2.99 -1.52 -7.55
C ARG A 175 3.63 -0.43 -8.40
N SER A 176 2.98 -0.05 -9.50
CA SER A 176 3.48 0.98 -10.39
C SER A 176 3.35 2.36 -9.75
N GLY A 177 2.21 2.63 -9.12
CA GLY A 177 1.95 3.80 -8.28
C GLY A 177 2.87 3.85 -7.07
N ALA A 178 3.05 2.74 -6.36
CA ALA A 178 3.98 2.65 -5.23
C ALA A 178 5.40 3.06 -5.62
N ARG A 179 5.90 2.56 -6.76
CA ARG A 179 7.22 2.95 -7.27
C ARG A 179 7.29 4.41 -7.67
N LYS A 180 6.27 4.91 -8.38
CA LYS A 180 6.20 6.31 -8.82
C LYS A 180 6.21 7.26 -7.62
N THR A 181 5.32 7.02 -6.65
CA THR A 181 5.19 7.85 -5.44
C THR A 181 6.44 7.78 -4.58
N ALA A 182 7.12 6.63 -4.47
CA ALA A 182 8.39 6.54 -3.77
C ALA A 182 9.48 7.44 -4.37
N ILE A 183 9.57 7.52 -5.70
CA ILE A 183 10.54 8.39 -6.40
C ILE A 183 10.21 9.88 -6.17
N GLU A 184 8.95 10.25 -6.32
CA GLU A 184 8.49 11.63 -6.13
C GLU A 184 8.65 12.08 -4.68
N TYR A 185 8.33 11.21 -3.73
CA TYR A 185 8.48 11.43 -2.30
C TYR A 185 9.94 11.58 -1.89
N ALA A 186 10.84 10.71 -2.39
CA ALA A 186 12.27 10.83 -2.13
C ALA A 186 12.81 12.20 -2.58
N ALA A 187 12.42 12.67 -3.77
CA ALA A 187 12.79 14.00 -4.23
C ALA A 187 12.22 15.13 -3.34
N ALA A 188 11.02 14.95 -2.76
CA ALA A 188 10.46 15.90 -1.80
C ALA A 188 11.22 15.89 -0.47
N CYS A 189 11.60 14.72 0.04
CA CYS A 189 12.41 14.59 1.25
C CYS A 189 13.76 15.30 1.08
N GLU A 190 14.43 15.15 -0.06
CA GLU A 190 15.69 15.84 -0.34
C GLU A 190 15.54 17.37 -0.31
N ARG A 191 14.46 17.92 -0.90
CA ARG A 191 14.18 19.36 -0.84
C ARG A 191 13.85 19.85 0.57
N ALA A 192 13.21 19.01 1.37
CA ALA A 192 12.77 19.32 2.73
C ALA A 192 13.83 19.06 3.81
N GLY A 193 14.95 18.41 3.46
CA GLY A 193 15.95 17.94 4.43
C GLY A 193 15.44 16.81 5.35
N ALA A 194 14.44 16.04 4.91
CA ALA A 194 13.78 15.01 5.72
C ALA A 194 14.45 13.63 5.51
N HIS A 195 15.57 13.41 6.20
CA HIS A 195 16.41 12.21 6.00
C HIS A 195 16.27 11.12 7.07
N THR A 196 15.60 11.41 8.20
CA THR A 196 15.43 10.42 9.28
C THR A 196 14.06 9.73 9.17
N LYS A 197 13.89 8.58 9.83
CA LYS A 197 12.58 7.90 9.85
C LYS A 197 11.54 8.75 10.57
N GLU A 198 11.94 9.35 11.68
CA GLU A 198 11.12 10.22 12.51
C GLU A 198 10.63 11.43 11.70
N SER A 199 11.50 12.04 10.89
CA SER A 199 11.13 13.16 10.03
C SER A 199 10.14 12.80 8.91
N ARG A 200 9.96 11.50 8.64
CA ARG A 200 9.13 10.97 7.56
C ARG A 200 7.89 10.24 8.06
N THR A 201 7.76 9.97 9.37
CA THR A 201 6.62 9.26 9.98
C THR A 201 5.50 10.26 10.32
N LEU A 202 5.02 10.97 9.31
CA LEU A 202 3.98 12.00 9.42
C LEU A 202 2.60 11.38 9.12
N ARG A 203 1.57 11.77 9.89
CA ARG A 203 0.16 11.36 9.72
C ARG A 203 -0.79 12.55 9.89
N GLY A 204 -0.40 13.65 9.28
CA GLY A 204 -1.08 14.92 9.28
C GLY A 204 -2.30 15.01 8.37
N TYR A 205 -2.45 14.09 7.42
CA TYR A 205 -3.51 14.12 6.41
C TYR A 205 -4.52 12.96 6.52
N TRP A 206 -4.83 12.47 7.72
CA TRP A 206 -5.97 11.56 7.90
C TRP A 206 -7.31 12.22 7.51
N PRO A 207 -8.23 11.51 6.83
CA PRO A 207 -9.60 11.97 6.68
C PRO A 207 -10.29 12.10 8.04
N VAL A 208 -11.27 13.00 8.15
CA VAL A 208 -12.02 13.20 9.39
C VAL A 208 -12.98 12.05 9.72
N SER A 209 -13.34 11.24 8.73
CA SER A 209 -14.33 10.17 8.82
C SER A 209 -13.84 8.91 8.09
N PRO A 210 -14.12 7.71 8.62
CA PRO A 210 -14.79 7.49 9.91
C PRO A 210 -13.85 7.77 11.09
N ALA A 211 -14.42 8.29 12.19
CA ALA A 211 -13.62 8.75 13.33
C ALA A 211 -12.83 7.62 14.03
N TRP A 212 -13.31 6.37 13.95
CA TRP A 212 -12.62 5.21 14.51
C TRP A 212 -11.40 4.79 13.68
N ALA A 213 -11.29 5.26 12.44
CA ALA A 213 -10.20 4.95 11.54
C ALA A 213 -9.18 6.09 11.52
N ARG A 214 -8.86 6.73 12.65
CA ARG A 214 -7.78 7.74 12.77
C ARG A 214 -7.46 7.99 14.23
N ILE A 215 -6.29 8.57 14.49
CA ILE A 215 -5.90 9.16 15.78
C ILE A 215 -5.42 10.59 15.56
N ASP A 216 -5.56 11.42 16.59
CA ASP A 216 -4.98 12.77 16.60
C ASP A 216 -3.56 12.77 17.21
N GLU A 217 -3.21 11.73 17.97
CA GLU A 217 -1.89 11.58 18.55
C GLU A 217 -0.81 11.27 17.49
N ALA A 218 0.43 11.56 17.85
CA ALA A 218 1.56 11.15 17.04
C ALA A 218 1.63 9.61 16.95
N PRO A 219 1.97 9.06 15.77
CA PRO A 219 2.12 7.62 15.60
C PRO A 219 3.23 7.09 16.51
N ALA A 220 3.01 5.91 17.07
CA ALA A 220 4.02 5.18 17.84
C ALA A 220 4.12 3.74 17.32
N PRO A 221 4.69 3.52 16.11
CA PRO A 221 4.75 2.20 15.52
C PRO A 221 5.51 1.22 16.42
N SER A 222 5.05 -0.04 16.53
CA SER A 222 5.65 -1.03 17.46
C SER A 222 7.13 -1.32 17.20
N TRP A 223 7.61 -1.09 15.98
CA TRP A 223 9.02 -1.23 15.59
C TRP A 223 9.90 -0.04 15.98
N SER A 224 9.30 1.07 16.46
CA SER A 224 10.04 2.29 16.83
C SER A 224 11.01 2.02 17.98
N GLY A 225 12.26 2.48 17.85
CA GLY A 225 13.33 2.25 18.82
C GLY A 225 13.88 0.82 18.87
N ARG A 226 13.26 -0.15 18.18
CA ARG A 226 13.73 -1.54 18.14
C ARG A 226 14.87 -1.71 17.15
N THR A 227 16.02 -2.20 17.61
CA THR A 227 17.19 -2.48 16.75
C THR A 227 17.20 -3.90 16.20
N ASP A 228 16.43 -4.80 16.79
CA ASP A 228 16.27 -6.21 16.43
C ASP A 228 15.40 -6.43 15.19
N VAL A 229 14.49 -5.49 14.89
CA VAL A 229 13.65 -5.54 13.68
C VAL A 229 14.43 -5.05 12.46
N PRO A 230 14.62 -5.85 11.38
CA PRO A 230 15.28 -5.38 10.17
C PRO A 230 14.40 -4.39 9.38
N SER A 231 14.97 -3.72 8.38
CA SER A 231 14.21 -2.93 7.40
C SER A 231 14.32 -3.60 6.05
N ILE A 232 13.20 -3.97 5.45
CA ILE A 232 13.17 -4.65 4.16
C ILE A 232 12.30 -3.90 3.16
N THR A 233 12.64 -4.00 1.87
CA THR A 233 11.90 -3.41 0.76
C THR A 233 11.78 -4.36 -0.45
N LYS A 234 12.37 -5.56 -0.36
CA LYS A 234 12.40 -6.55 -1.45
C LYS A 234 12.02 -7.95 -0.96
N PRO A 235 11.25 -8.73 -1.75
CA PRO A 235 10.86 -10.10 -1.37
C PRO A 235 12.02 -11.04 -1.08
N ALA A 236 13.17 -10.85 -1.72
CA ALA A 236 14.38 -11.64 -1.43
C ALA A 236 14.89 -11.45 0.01
N GLU A 237 14.74 -10.24 0.57
CA GLU A 237 15.12 -9.95 1.96
C GLU A 237 14.16 -10.64 2.93
N LEU A 238 12.85 -10.65 2.62
CA LEU A 238 11.87 -11.39 3.41
C LEU A 238 12.14 -12.90 3.40
N ARG A 239 12.42 -13.47 2.22
CA ARG A 239 12.76 -14.91 2.12
C ARG A 239 13.95 -15.26 3.00
N ALA A 240 15.00 -14.44 2.99
CA ALA A 240 16.15 -14.62 3.87
C ALA A 240 15.78 -14.57 5.36
N LEU A 241 14.89 -13.66 5.78
CA LEU A 241 14.41 -13.59 7.17
C LEU A 241 13.60 -14.80 7.59
N LEU A 242 12.82 -15.36 6.67
CA LEU A 242 12.01 -16.57 6.90
C LEU A 242 12.81 -17.87 6.74
N GLY A 243 14.11 -17.79 6.41
CA GLY A 243 14.93 -18.97 6.14
C GLY A 243 14.51 -19.75 4.88
N ARG A 244 13.91 -19.06 3.90
CA ARG A 244 13.50 -19.61 2.60
C ARG A 244 14.54 -19.25 1.54
N GLU A 245 14.93 -20.21 0.70
CA GLU A 245 15.83 -19.99 -0.44
C GLU A 245 15.12 -19.29 -1.61
#